data_AF-A2Z7I9-F1
#
_entry.id   AF-A2Z7I9-F1
#
_cell.length_a   1.000
_cell.length_b   1.000
_cell.length_c   1.000
_cell.angle_alpha   90.00
_cell.angle_beta   90.00
_cell.angle_gamma   90.00
#
_symmetry.space_group_name_H-M   'P 1'
#
loop_
_entity.id
_entity.type
_entity.pdbx_description
1 polymer ?
#
loop_
_entity_poly.entity_id
_entity_poly.type
_entity_poly.pdbx_seq_one_letter_code
_entity_poly.pdbx_strand_id
1 'polypeptide(L)'
;MPASSRASASASDGASSSAIVAGTVNGYHVLKIVGYSLTKAVPNGKSIKSRPFRAGGHTWHVAYYPNGQNAEKAEYMAFFLCLDDTASKGVEAKAIFSLLDMEGNSVSSHSFTTRFIVDGQL
;
A
#
# COMPACT_ATOMS: atom_id res chain seq x y z
N MET A 1 -39.40 67.48 3.16
CA MET A 1 -38.38 66.80 4.00
C MET A 1 -38.57 65.30 3.81
N PRO A 2 -37.57 64.56 3.31
CA PRO A 2 -37.74 63.16 2.90
C PRO A 2 -37.68 62.17 4.07
N ALA A 3 -38.27 60.99 3.85
CA ALA A 3 -38.26 59.85 4.76
C ALA A 3 -36.90 59.13 4.73
N SER A 4 -36.37 58.77 5.90
CA SER A 4 -35.15 57.96 6.02
C SER A 4 -35.51 56.47 6.00
N SER A 5 -35.27 55.80 4.88
CA SER A 5 -35.23 54.34 4.82
C SER A 5 -33.88 53.84 5.32
N ARG A 6 -33.87 52.95 6.32
CA ARG A 6 -32.68 52.22 6.75
C ARG A 6 -32.45 51.06 5.80
N ALA A 7 -31.41 51.15 4.96
CA ALA A 7 -30.93 50.01 4.20
C ALA A 7 -30.27 49.02 5.16
N SER A 8 -30.76 47.79 5.21
CA SER A 8 -30.02 46.67 5.80
C SER A 8 -28.83 46.38 4.90
N ALA A 9 -27.65 46.87 5.30
CA ALA A 9 -26.40 46.42 4.70
C ALA A 9 -26.12 45.00 5.21
N SER A 10 -26.54 43.98 4.45
CA SER A 10 -25.99 42.64 4.61
C SER A 10 -24.54 42.69 4.13
N ALA A 11 -23.63 42.95 5.05
CA ALA A 11 -22.20 42.76 4.81
C ALA A 11 -21.96 41.25 4.68
N SER A 12 -22.13 40.70 3.48
CA SER A 12 -21.43 39.48 3.10
C SER A 12 -20.00 39.89 2.78
N ASP A 13 -19.22 40.10 3.83
CA ASP A 13 -17.77 40.26 3.75
C ASP A 13 -17.20 39.08 2.97
N GLY A 14 -16.29 39.37 2.04
CA GLY A 14 -15.71 38.43 1.10
C GLY A 14 -14.91 37.33 1.80
N ALA A 15 -15.60 36.32 2.32
CA ALA A 15 -14.99 35.18 2.97
C ALA A 15 -14.25 34.34 1.93
N SER A 16 -12.92 34.40 1.97
CA SER A 16 -12.03 33.53 1.20
C SER A 16 -11.56 32.38 2.08
N SER A 17 -11.64 31.15 1.57
CA SER A 17 -11.11 29.96 2.23
C SER A 17 -10.13 29.22 1.32
N SER A 18 -9.13 28.59 1.92
CA SER A 18 -8.18 27.70 1.24
C SER A 18 -7.90 26.49 2.14
N ALA A 19 -7.57 25.35 1.53
CA ALA A 19 -7.20 24.14 2.24
C ALA A 19 -5.86 23.60 1.74
N ILE A 20 -5.05 23.06 2.66
CA ILE A 20 -3.90 22.23 2.33
C ILE A 20 -4.38 20.79 2.29
N VAL A 21 -4.32 20.18 1.11
CA VAL A 21 -4.68 18.76 0.93
C VAL A 21 -3.39 17.96 0.81
N ALA A 22 -3.09 17.19 1.86
CA ALA A 22 -2.07 16.14 1.75
C ALA A 22 -2.72 14.90 1.13
N GLY A 23 -2.24 14.50 -0.06
CA GLY A 23 -2.69 13.27 -0.72
C GLY A 23 -1.70 12.13 -0.48
N THR A 24 -2.20 10.99 0.00
CA THR A 24 -1.42 9.74 -0.04
C THR A 24 -1.68 9.04 -1.36
N VAL A 25 -0.62 8.73 -2.11
CA VAL A 25 -0.73 7.91 -3.33
C VAL A 25 -0.92 6.47 -2.93
N ASN A 26 -2.16 5.98 -3.03
CA ASN A 26 -2.50 4.60 -2.76
C ASN A 26 -2.42 3.77 -4.04
N GLY A 27 -2.13 2.47 -3.88
CA GLY A 27 -2.18 1.49 -4.95
C GLY A 27 -2.43 0.11 -4.36
N TYR A 28 -2.86 -0.84 -5.19
CA TYR A 28 -3.03 -2.23 -4.79
C TYR A 28 -2.51 -3.17 -5.87
N HIS A 29 -2.10 -4.36 -5.46
CA HIS A 29 -1.67 -5.43 -6.34
C HIS A 29 -2.30 -6.73 -5.88
N VAL A 30 -2.96 -7.45 -6.79
CA VAL A 30 -3.53 -8.76 -6.51
C VAL A 30 -2.59 -9.82 -7.07
N LEU A 31 -1.93 -10.56 -6.17
CA LEU A 31 -1.07 -11.67 -6.54
C LEU A 31 -1.89 -12.97 -6.55
N LYS A 32 -2.14 -13.53 -7.73
CA LYS A 32 -2.79 -14.84 -7.90
C LYS A 32 -1.74 -15.94 -8.05
N ILE A 33 -1.71 -16.89 -7.12
CA ILE A 33 -0.84 -18.07 -7.18
C ILE A 33 -1.63 -19.23 -7.78
N VAL A 34 -1.41 -19.52 -9.06
CA VAL A 34 -2.01 -20.67 -9.73
C VAL A 34 -1.13 -21.90 -9.49
N GLY A 35 -1.74 -23.03 -9.14
CA GLY A 35 -1.01 -24.26 -8.87
C GLY A 35 -0.18 -24.22 -7.59
N TYR A 36 -0.70 -23.59 -6.52
CA TYR A 36 -0.03 -23.45 -5.22
C TYR A 36 0.69 -24.72 -4.74
N SER A 37 0.09 -25.91 -4.85
CA SER A 37 0.75 -27.14 -4.38
C SER A 37 2.08 -27.42 -5.09
N LEU A 38 2.25 -27.00 -6.34
CA LEU A 38 3.50 -27.13 -7.08
C LEU A 38 4.58 -26.16 -6.58
N THR A 39 4.19 -24.99 -6.05
CA THR A 39 5.16 -24.03 -5.51
C THR A 39 5.84 -24.55 -4.25
N LYS A 40 5.22 -25.52 -3.56
CA LYS A 40 5.79 -26.18 -2.36
C LYS A 40 7.03 -27.02 -2.65
N ALA A 41 7.37 -27.28 -3.92
CA ALA A 41 8.64 -27.88 -4.30
C ALA A 41 9.85 -26.93 -4.14
N VAL A 42 9.62 -25.62 -4.01
CA VAL A 42 10.69 -24.63 -3.79
C VAL A 42 11.29 -24.83 -2.40
N PRO A 43 12.63 -24.93 -2.26
CA PRO A 43 13.25 -25.12 -0.94
C PRO A 43 12.91 -24.02 0.07
N ASN A 44 12.92 -24.33 1.37
CA ASN A 44 12.84 -23.34 2.45
C ASN A 44 13.91 -22.23 2.25
N GLY A 45 13.53 -20.99 2.54
CA GLY A 45 14.40 -19.81 2.35
C GLY A 45 14.63 -19.40 0.89
N LYS A 46 13.92 -20.01 -0.07
CA LYS A 46 13.90 -19.56 -1.47
C LYS A 46 12.54 -18.94 -1.81
N SER A 47 12.56 -17.82 -2.53
CA SER A 47 11.37 -17.12 -2.97
C SER A 47 11.08 -17.29 -4.46
N ILE A 48 9.82 -17.10 -4.79
CA ILE A 48 9.32 -16.82 -6.13
C ILE A 48 8.98 -15.32 -6.16
N LYS A 49 9.48 -14.60 -7.17
CA LYS A 49 9.18 -13.18 -7.35
C LYS A 49 7.91 -12.98 -8.19
N SER A 50 7.06 -12.03 -7.80
CA SER A 50 5.97 -11.57 -8.65
C SER A 50 6.50 -10.79 -9.86
N ARG A 51 5.61 -10.47 -10.80
CA ARG A 51 5.90 -9.41 -11.77
C ARG A 51 6.00 -8.06 -11.04
N PRO A 52 6.86 -7.13 -11.51
CA PRO A 52 6.90 -5.78 -10.98
C PRO A 52 5.57 -5.05 -11.18
N PHE A 53 5.23 -4.15 -10.27
CA PHE A 53 4.06 -3.28 -10.35
C PHE A 53 4.38 -1.89 -9.78
N ARG A 54 3.62 -0.87 -10.23
CA ARG A 54 3.80 0.50 -9.78
C ARG A 54 2.78 0.87 -8.69
N ALA A 55 3.25 1.43 -7.58
CA ALA A 55 2.42 1.97 -6.50
C ALA A 55 3.19 3.06 -5.76
N GLY A 56 2.52 4.13 -5.33
CA GLY A 56 3.18 5.20 -4.58
C GLY A 56 4.29 5.94 -5.34
N GLY A 57 4.27 5.90 -6.69
CA GLY A 57 5.34 6.46 -7.53
C GLY A 57 6.53 5.52 -7.77
N HIS A 58 6.58 4.38 -7.10
CA HIS A 58 7.70 3.45 -7.13
C HIS A 58 7.36 2.12 -7.81
N THR A 59 8.40 1.43 -8.29
CA THR A 59 8.32 0.05 -8.78
C THR A 59 8.61 -0.93 -7.66
N TRP A 60 7.72 -1.90 -7.50
CA TRP A 60 7.80 -2.92 -6.45
C TRP A 60 7.63 -4.31 -7.04
N HIS A 61 8.11 -5.32 -6.32
CA HIS A 61 7.66 -6.70 -6.48
C HIS A 61 7.34 -7.33 -5.13
N VAL A 62 6.60 -8.42 -5.15
CA VAL A 62 6.39 -9.29 -3.99
C VAL A 62 7.34 -10.48 -4.06
N ALA A 63 8.12 -10.70 -3.01
CA ALA A 63 8.86 -11.94 -2.80
C ALA A 63 8.00 -12.90 -1.96
N TYR A 64 7.61 -14.02 -2.56
CA TYR A 64 6.78 -15.05 -1.94
C TYR A 64 7.62 -16.28 -1.58
N TYR A 65 7.63 -16.64 -0.30
CA TYR A 65 8.32 -17.82 0.23
C TYR A 65 7.29 -18.90 0.58
N PRO A 66 7.09 -19.92 -0.28
CA PRO A 66 6.06 -20.94 -0.07
C PRO A 66 6.30 -21.82 1.17
N ASN A 67 7.56 -21.94 1.58
CA ASN A 67 8.01 -22.80 2.68
C ASN A 67 8.75 -22.01 3.77
N GLY A 68 8.44 -20.73 3.95
CA GLY A 68 9.07 -19.88 4.97
C GLY A 68 10.38 -19.25 4.52
N GLN A 69 10.74 -18.13 5.15
CA GLN A 69 11.93 -17.35 4.81
C GLN A 69 13.24 -17.96 5.35
N ASN A 70 13.15 -18.79 6.38
CA ASN A 70 14.27 -19.52 6.95
C ASN A 70 13.73 -20.75 7.71
N ALA A 71 14.61 -21.57 8.26
CA ALA A 71 14.24 -22.79 8.97
C ALA A 71 13.28 -22.54 10.14
N GLU A 72 13.46 -21.43 10.86
CA GLU A 72 12.60 -21.04 12.00
C GLU A 72 11.18 -20.66 11.59
N LYS A 73 10.97 -20.30 10.31
CA LYS A 73 9.68 -19.91 9.76
C LYS A 73 9.10 -20.95 8.80
N ALA A 74 9.60 -22.19 8.82
CA ALA A 74 9.23 -23.24 7.87
C ALA A 74 7.74 -23.61 7.87
N GLU A 75 7.05 -23.39 9.00
CA GLU A 75 5.61 -23.67 9.14
C GLU A 75 4.70 -22.60 8.50
N TYR A 76 5.27 -21.48 8.05
CA TYR A 76 4.54 -20.35 7.48
C TYR A 76 4.90 -20.15 6.01
N MET A 77 3.92 -19.70 5.21
CA MET A 77 4.25 -18.97 3.99
C MET A 77 4.51 -17.51 4.32
N ALA A 78 5.47 -16.88 3.65
CA ALA A 78 5.81 -15.48 3.90
C ALA A 78 5.78 -14.65 2.61
N PHE A 79 5.41 -13.38 2.76
CA PHE A 79 5.36 -12.40 1.69
C PHE A 79 6.10 -11.14 2.13
N PHE A 80 6.89 -10.58 1.23
CA PHE A 80 7.61 -9.33 1.45
C PHE A 80 7.34 -8.40 0.27
N LEU A 81 7.14 -7.11 0.55
CA LEU A 81 7.14 -6.07 -0.48
C LEU A 81 8.56 -5.55 -0.64
N CYS A 82 9.08 -5.60 -1.85
CA CYS A 82 10.46 -5.24 -2.17
C CYS A 82 10.45 -4.08 -3.16
N LEU A 83 11.27 -3.06 -2.88
CA LEU A 83 11.49 -1.94 -3.80
C LEU A 83 12.45 -2.38 -4.91
N ASP A 84 12.07 -2.16 -6.17
CA ASP A 84 12.94 -2.42 -7.33
C ASP A 84 13.71 -1.16 -7.75
N ASP A 85 13.18 0.02 -7.45
CA ASP A 85 13.84 1.28 -7.80
C ASP A 85 15.07 1.53 -6.93
N THR A 86 16.13 2.06 -7.53
CA THR A 86 17.24 2.68 -6.78
C THR A 86 16.78 4.03 -6.25
N ALA A 87 16.63 4.14 -4.92
CA ALA A 87 16.26 5.38 -4.28
C ALA A 87 17.47 6.00 -3.55
N SER A 88 17.77 7.27 -3.82
CA SER A 88 18.85 7.99 -3.14
C SER A 88 18.54 8.32 -1.67
N LYS A 89 17.28 8.15 -1.26
CA LYS A 89 16.77 8.27 0.11
C LYS A 89 15.84 7.09 0.38
N GLY A 90 15.78 6.64 1.63
CA GLY A 90 14.86 5.56 2.03
C GLY A 90 13.41 5.89 1.67
N VAL A 91 12.68 4.91 1.14
CA VAL A 91 11.26 5.03 0.79
C VAL A 91 10.43 4.55 1.98
N GLU A 92 9.69 5.46 2.61
CA GLU A 92 8.72 5.10 3.65
C GLU A 92 7.43 4.58 3.01
N ALA A 93 7.01 3.37 3.39
CA ALA A 93 5.81 2.73 2.88
C ALA A 93 4.94 2.17 4.02
N LYS A 94 3.62 2.27 3.85
CA LYS A 94 2.62 1.53 4.61
C LYS A 94 1.97 0.52 3.67
N ALA A 95 2.08 -0.75 4.00
CA ALA A 95 1.49 -1.83 3.22
C ALA A 95 0.46 -2.61 4.05
N ILE A 96 -0.57 -3.11 3.37
CA ILE A 96 -1.54 -4.05 3.93
C ILE A 96 -1.48 -5.30 3.07
N PHE A 97 -1.20 -6.43 3.69
CA PHE A 97 -1.30 -7.75 3.06
C PHE A 97 -2.59 -8.40 3.53
N SER A 98 -3.47 -8.77 2.61
CA SER A 98 -4.73 -9.44 2.92
C SER A 98 -4.85 -10.69 2.07
N LEU A 99 -5.20 -11.82 2.69
CA LEU A 99 -5.64 -13.00 1.95
C LEU A 99 -7.07 -12.76 1.44
N LEU A 100 -7.30 -13.08 0.17
CA LEU A 100 -8.62 -12.97 -0.43
C LEU A 100 -9.33 -14.33 -0.41
N ASP A 101 -10.64 -14.33 -0.18
CA ASP A 101 -11.47 -15.51 -0.35
C ASP A 101 -11.71 -15.82 -1.84
N MET A 102 -12.51 -16.87 -2.10
CA MET A 102 -12.82 -17.30 -3.46
C MET A 102 -13.66 -16.29 -4.26
N GLU A 103 -14.31 -15.35 -3.58
CA GLU A 103 -15.12 -14.28 -4.16
C GLU A 103 -14.30 -12.99 -4.36
N GLY A 104 -13.05 -12.97 -3.87
CA GLY A 104 -12.14 -11.84 -3.97
C GLY A 104 -12.24 -10.85 -2.80
N ASN A 105 -12.99 -11.18 -1.74
CA ASN A 105 -13.11 -10.32 -0.55
C ASN A 105 -11.94 -10.57 0.41
N SER A 106 -11.52 -9.53 1.13
CA SER A 106 -10.46 -9.66 2.13
C SER A 106 -10.93 -10.43 3.36
N VAL A 107 -10.18 -11.46 3.74
CA VAL A 107 -10.42 -12.22 4.98
C VAL A 107 -9.75 -11.48 6.14
N SER A 108 -10.54 -10.80 6.98
CA SER A 108 -10.03 -9.90 8.03
C SER A 108 -9.02 -10.54 9.00
N SER A 109 -9.19 -11.82 9.34
CA SER A 109 -8.26 -12.55 10.22
C SER A 109 -6.90 -12.83 9.58
N HIS A 110 -6.79 -12.66 8.27
CA HIS A 110 -5.57 -12.88 7.47
C HIS A 110 -5.11 -11.58 6.81
N SER A 111 -5.39 -10.46 7.48
CA SER A 111 -4.93 -9.12 7.07
C SER A 111 -3.87 -8.62 8.04
N PHE A 112 -2.72 -8.21 7.51
CA PHE A 112 -1.60 -7.69 8.28
C PHE A 112 -1.16 -6.34 7.73
N THR A 113 -1.05 -5.34 8.61
CA THR A 113 -0.56 -4.01 8.25
C THR A 113 0.87 -3.85 8.73
N THR A 114 1.75 -3.39 7.84
CA THR A 114 3.13 -3.07 8.16
C THR A 114 3.50 -1.67 7.71
N ARG A 115 4.43 -1.05 8.44
CA ARG A 115 5.12 0.18 8.05
C ARG A 115 6.60 -0.10 8.06
N PHE A 116 7.28 0.28 7.00
CA PHE A 116 8.71 0.07 6.85
C PHE A 116 9.32 1.16 5.99
N ILE A 117 10.61 1.36 6.18
CA ILE A 117 11.45 2.17 5.31
C ILE A 117 12.31 1.19 4.52
N VAL A 118 12.23 1.25 3.19
CA VAL A 118 13.15 0.50 2.33
C VAL A 118 14.30 1.43 1.98
N ASP A 119 15.47 1.13 2.50
CA ASP A 119 16.70 1.80 2.07
C ASP A 119 16.94 1.43 0.60
N GLY A 120 17.10 2.44 -0.26
CA GLY A 120 17.51 2.18 -1.64
C GLY A 120 18.90 1.55 -1.64
N GLN A 121 19.09 0.45 -2.37
CA GLN A 121 20.44 -0.06 -2.58
C GLN A 121 21.26 1.02 -3.31
N LEU A 122 22.41 1.38 -2.73
CA LEU A 122 23.48 2.12 -3.40
C LEU A 122 24.18 1.23 -4.43
#